data_AF-A0A3S0GE28-F1
#
_entry.id   AF-A0A3S0GE28-F1
#
_cell.length_a   1.000
_cell.length_b   1.000
_cell.length_c   1.000
_cell.angle_alpha   90.00
_cell.angle_beta   90.00
_cell.angle_gamma   90.00
#
_symmetry.space_group_name_H-M   'P 1'
#
loop_
_entity.id
_entity.type
_entity.pdbx_description
1 polymer ?
#
loop_
_entity_poly.entity_id
_entity_poly.type
_entity_poly.pdbx_seq_one_letter_code
_entity_poly.pdbx_strand_id
1 'polypeptide(L)' 'MQDQRPKSILREFLDGEAAGGIILMVAAALALIVANSPLAATYFAVLHAYLGPLSVSHWINDGLMAVFFLLVG' A
#
# COMPACT_ATOMS: atom_id res chain seq x y z
N MET A 1 -2.26 4.76 -41.37
CA MET A 1 -3.29 4.59 -40.34
C MET A 1 -2.58 4.48 -39.00
N GLN A 2 -2.55 5.56 -38.21
CA GLN A 2 -1.95 5.53 -36.87
C GLN A 2 -3.04 5.09 -35.90
N ASP A 3 -2.95 3.85 -35.41
CA ASP A 3 -3.79 3.34 -34.35
C ASP A 3 -3.52 4.14 -33.06
N GLN A 4 -4.31 5.17 -32.83
CA GLN A 4 -4.35 5.86 -31.54
C GLN A 4 -5.09 4.96 -30.55
N ARG A 5 -4.36 4.00 -29.98
CA ARG A 5 -4.85 3.28 -28.80
C ARG A 5 -5.08 4.33 -27.72
N PRO A 6 -6.30 4.47 -27.16
CA PRO A 6 -6.52 5.40 -26.07
C PRO A 6 -5.56 5.04 -24.95
N LYS A 7 -4.63 5.95 -24.64
CA LYS A 7 -3.75 5.78 -23.48
C LYS A 7 -4.67 5.69 -22.27
N SER A 8 -4.58 4.57 -21.56
CA SER A 8 -5.39 4.36 -20.36
C SER A 8 -5.10 5.49 -19.39
N ILE A 9 -6.12 6.27 -19.02
CA ILE A 9 -6.02 7.40 -18.08
C ILE A 9 -5.36 6.95 -16.76
N LEU A 10 -5.57 5.68 -16.37
CA LEU A 10 -4.90 5.08 -15.22
C LEU A 10 -3.38 5.04 -15.38
N ARG A 11 -2.87 4.72 -16.57
CA ARG A 11 -1.42 4.65 -16.83
C ARG A 11 -0.79 6.04 -16.86
N GLU A 12 -1.44 7.00 -17.50
CA GLU A 12 -0.96 8.38 -17.56
C GLU A 12 -0.96 9.05 -16.18
N PHE A 13 -1.92 8.70 -15.32
CA PHE A 13 -1.92 9.10 -13.92
C PHE A 13 -0.76 8.44 -13.16
N LEU A 14 -0.58 7.11 -13.27
CA LEU A 14 0.49 6.37 -12.59
C LEU A 14 1.90 6.78 -13.02
N ASP A 15 2.09 7.29 -14.24
CA ASP A 15 3.35 7.84 -14.73
C ASP A 15 3.69 9.22 -14.12
N GLY A 16 2.73 9.86 -13.44
CA GLY A 16 2.96 11.13 -12.74
C GLY A 16 3.56 10.94 -11.35
N GLU A 17 4.58 11.71 -11.01
CA GLU A 17 5.21 11.73 -9.68
C GLU A 17 4.20 11.95 -8.53
N ALA A 18 3.13 12.71 -8.79
CA ALA A 18 2.04 12.94 -7.85
C ALA A 18 1.19 11.69 -7.54
N ALA A 19 1.14 10.69 -8.41
CA ALA A 19 0.30 9.52 -8.20
C ALA A 19 0.77 8.65 -7.03
N GLY A 20 2.08 8.55 -6.80
CA GLY A 20 2.62 7.88 -5.62
C GLY A 20 2.11 8.49 -4.33
N GLY A 21 2.16 9.83 -4.22
CA GLY A 21 1.63 10.56 -3.06
C GLY A 21 0.12 10.39 -2.86
N ILE A 22 -0.66 10.43 -3.95
CA ILE A 22 -2.11 10.25 -3.88
C ILE A 22 -2.47 8.83 -3.44
N ILE A 23 -1.79 7.80 -3.97
CA ILE A 23 -2.01 6.40 -3.57
C ILE A 23 -1.70 6.22 -2.07
N LEU A 24 -0.60 6.81 -1.57
CA LEU A 24 -0.26 6.76 -0.15
C LEU A 24 -1.33 7.43 0.72
N MET A 25 -1.82 8.61 0.32
CA MET A 25 -2.90 9.28 1.05
C MET A 25 -4.19 8.45 1.10
N VAL A 26 -4.58 7.84 -0.02
CA VAL A 26 -5.76 6.97 -0.08
C VAL A 26 -5.57 5.74 0.80
N ALA A 27 -4.40 5.09 0.75
CA ALA A 27 -4.09 3.95 1.61
C ALA A 27 -4.17 4.31 3.10
N ALA A 28 -3.64 5.47 3.50
CA ALA A 28 -3.73 5.96 4.88
C ALA A 28 -5.18 6.26 5.29
N ALA A 29 -5.97 6.90 4.42
CA ALA A 29 -7.38 7.16 4.69
C ALA A 29 -8.18 5.85 4.86
N LEU A 30 -7.94 4.85 4.00
CA LEU A 30 -8.56 3.53 4.12
C LEU A 30 -8.14 2.83 5.42
N ALA A 31 -6.86 2.91 5.81
CA ALA A 31 -6.39 2.36 7.08
C ALA A 31 -7.11 3.00 8.27
N LEU A 32 -7.29 4.33 8.26
CA LEU A 32 -8.06 5.03 9.29
C LEU A 32 -9.54 4.60 9.31
N ILE A 33 -10.18 4.46 8.15
CA ILE A 33 -11.57 3.98 8.08
C ILE A 33 -11.68 2.57 8.68
N VAL A 34 -10.80 1.66 8.29
CA VAL A 34 -10.80 0.28 8.79
C VAL A 34 -10.56 0.25 10.31
N ALA A 35 -9.58 1.02 10.80
CA ALA A 35 -9.22 1.08 12.21
C ALA A 35 -10.32 1.69 13.11
N ASN A 36 -11.22 2.50 12.55
CA ASN A 36 -12.35 3.11 13.29
C ASN A 36 -13.69 2.38 13.03
N SER A 37 -13.68 1.24 12.35
CA SER A 37 -14.87 0.46 12.00
C SER A 37 -15.02 -0.79 12.87
N PRO A 38 -16.16 -1.51 12.80
CA PRO A 38 -16.32 -2.81 13.47
C PRO A 38 -15.27 -3.87 13.06
N LEU A 39 -14.61 -3.68 11.91
CA LEU A 39 -13.54 -4.55 11.43
C LEU A 39 -12.19 -4.29 12.15
N ALA A 40 -12.09 -3.26 12.98
CA ALA A 40 -10.87 -2.89 13.68
C ALA A 40 -10.32 -4.03 14.53
N ALA A 41 -11.18 -4.72 15.29
CA ALA A 41 -10.75 -5.83 16.14
C ALA A 41 -10.07 -6.95 15.33
N THR A 42 -10.67 -7.34 14.20
CA THR A 42 -10.10 -8.34 13.30
C THR A 42 -8.83 -7.82 12.61
N TYR A 43 -8.80 -6.55 12.21
CA TYR A 43 -7.64 -5.93 11.58
C TYR A 43 -6.42 -5.95 12.52
N PHE A 44 -6.59 -5.50 13.76
CA PHE A 44 -5.53 -5.53 14.76
C PHE A 44 -5.16 -6.95 15.18
N ALA A 45 -6.14 -7.88 15.29
CA ALA A 45 -5.85 -9.28 15.59
C ALA A 45 -4.96 -9.94 14.53
N VAL A 46 -5.22 -9.67 13.24
CA VAL A 46 -4.38 -10.17 12.14
C VAL A 46 -2.98 -9.53 12.19
N LEU A 47 -2.88 -8.22 12.42
CA LEU A 47 -1.59 -7.54 12.50
C LEU A 47 -0.72 -8.03 13.67
N HIS A 48 -1.34 -8.37 14.80
CA HIS A 48 -0.65 -8.92 15.97
C HIS A 48 -0.49 -10.44 15.93
N ALA A 49 -1.07 -11.13 14.94
CA ALA A 49 -0.89 -12.56 14.78
C ALA A 49 0.60 -12.87 14.56
N TYR A 50 1.11 -13.87 15.26
CA TYR A 50 2.50 -14.29 15.13
C TYR A 50 2.65 -15.28 13.98
N LEU A 51 3.59 -14.99 13.09
CA LEU A 51 4.05 -15.88 12.03
C LEU A 51 5.51 -16.22 12.29
N GLY A 52 5.74 -17.36 12.95
CA GLY A 52 7.06 -17.74 13.44
C GLY A 52 7.50 -16.85 14.61
N PRO A 53 8.71 -16.27 14.59
CA PRO A 53 9.23 -15.47 15.70
C PRO A 53 8.68 -14.03 15.75
N LEU A 54 8.03 -13.55 14.67
CA LEU A 54 7.62 -12.16 14.51
C LEU A 54 6.11 -12.06 14.25
N SER A 55 5.50 -10.93 14.61
CA SER A 55 4.12 -10.63 14.24
C SER A 55 4.01 -10.28 12.75
N VAL A 56 2.81 -10.42 12.19
CA VAL A 56 2.48 -10.00 10.82
C VAL A 56 2.87 -8.54 10.60
N SER A 57 2.61 -7.66 11.57
CA SER A 57 3.01 -6.25 11.48
C SER A 57 4.53 -6.05 11.34
N HIS A 58 5.34 -6.80 12.09
CA HIS A 58 6.80 -6.74 11.98
C HIS A 58 7.27 -7.22 10.60
N TRP A 59 6.73 -8.35 10.12
CA TRP A 59 7.04 -8.86 8.78
C TRP A 59 6.72 -7.86 7.67
N ILE A 60 5.55 -7.21 7.74
CA ILE A 60 5.14 -6.19 6.78
C ILE A 60 6.12 -5.01 6.83
N ASN A 61 6.43 -4.51 8.02
CA ASN A 61 7.34 -3.38 8.19
C ASN A 61 8.72 -3.68 7.61
N ASP A 62 9.33 -4.79 8.02
CA ASP A 62 10.69 -5.13 7.60
C ASP A 62 10.76 -5.46 6.11
N GLY A 63 9.75 -6.15 5.58
CA GLY A 63 9.65 -6.46 4.16
C GLY A 63 9.49 -5.22 3.29
N LEU A 64 8.58 -4.31 3.65
CA LEU A 64 8.39 -3.05 2.92
C LEU A 64 9.63 -2.14 3.01
N MET A 65 10.25 -2.05 4.19
CA MET A 65 11.48 -1.29 4.38
C MET A 65 12.64 -1.87 3.57
N ALA A 66 12.78 -3.19 3.49
CA ALA A 66 13.81 -3.84 2.68
C ALA A 66 13.67 -3.50 1.19
N VAL A 67 12.45 -3.53 0.65
CA VAL A 67 12.19 -3.14 -0.75
C VAL A 67 12.42 -1.64 -0.94
N PHE A 68 11.97 -0.80 -0.02
CA PHE A 68 12.18 0.65 -0.07
C PHE A 68 13.67 1.00 -0.13
N PHE A 69 14.47 0.44 0.78
CA PHE A 69 15.92 0.67 0.78
C PHE A 69 16.62 0.06 -0.42
N LEU A 70 16.15 -1.05 -0.97
CA LEU A 70 16.69 -1.60 -2.21
C LEU A 70 16.47 -0.67 -3.42
N LEU A 71 15.34 0.05 -3.46
CA LEU A 71 15.01 0.97 -4.56
C LEU A 71 15.64 2.35 -4.41
N VAL A 72 15.81 2.82 -3.17
CA VAL A 72 16.39 4.15 -2.86
C VAL A 72 17.92 4.10 -2.70
N GLY A 73 18.46 2.95 -2.29
CA GLY A 73 19.88 2.75 -2.00
C GLY A 73 20.78 2.63 -3.22
#